data_AF-A0A7S2DNK4-F1
#
_entry.id   AF-A0A7S2DNK4-F1
#
_cell.length_a   1.000
_cell.length_b   1.000
_cell.length_c   1.000
_cell.angle_alpha   90.00
_cell.angle_beta   90.00
_cell.angle_gamma   90.00
#
_symmetry.space_group_name_H-M   'P 1'
#
loop_
_entity.id
_entity.type
_entity.pdbx_description
1 polymer ?
#
loop_
_entity_poly.entity_id
_entity_poly.type
_entity_poly.pdbx_seq_one_letter_code
_entity_poly.pdbx_strand_id
1 'polypeptide(L)'
;EQPAKLPMGKYLVTGNRQVTTVLTVSPDGQWKLKEGTLYDVTHLPCRSARYTTTSGTTCTPAQADRKKFPVTPGAAMPPVSGCSKQDYAVLFVIGVEAPRAKPRLEELRYPDGSP
;
A
#
# COMPACT_ATOMS: atom_id res chain seq x y z
N GLU A 1 -3.45 -13.98 -10.48
CA GLU A 1 -4.50 -13.26 -9.74
C GLU A 1 -4.06 -11.85 -9.42
N GLN A 2 -4.96 -10.86 -9.41
CA GLN A 2 -4.64 -9.51 -8.92
C GLN A 2 -4.80 -9.52 -7.39
N PRO A 3 -3.82 -9.04 -6.60
CA PRO A 3 -4.00 -8.98 -5.16
C PRO A 3 -5.22 -8.15 -4.81
N ALA A 4 -5.99 -8.60 -3.82
CA ALA A 4 -7.14 -7.87 -3.32
C ALA A 4 -6.72 -6.45 -2.91
N LYS A 5 -7.58 -5.48 -3.18
CA LYS A 5 -7.36 -4.10 -2.71
C LYS A 5 -7.36 -4.09 -1.19
N LEU A 6 -6.53 -3.22 -0.60
CA LEU A 6 -6.57 -2.97 0.84
C LEU A 6 -7.98 -2.48 1.21
N PRO A 7 -8.65 -3.08 2.22
CA PRO A 7 -9.99 -2.65 2.62
C PRO A 7 -10.04 -1.18 3.06
N MET A 8 -11.25 -0.63 3.12
CA MET A 8 -11.43 0.68 3.74
C MET A 8 -11.02 0.65 5.22
N GLY A 9 -10.47 1.76 5.70
CA GLY A 9 -10.03 1.87 7.09
C GLY A 9 -8.86 2.81 7.26
N LYS A 10 -8.29 2.80 8.47
CA LYS A 10 -7.07 3.54 8.78
C LYS A 10 -5.96 2.59 9.19
N TYR A 11 -4.79 2.81 8.61
CA TYR A 11 -3.62 1.96 8.76
C TYR A 11 -2.45 2.83 9.20
N LEU A 12 -1.75 2.44 10.27
CA LEU A 12 -0.47 3.05 10.62
C LEU A 12 0.59 2.46 9.69
N VAL A 13 1.18 3.30 8.84
CA VAL A 13 2.13 2.91 7.81
C VAL A 13 3.47 3.57 7.97
N THR A 14 4.52 2.88 7.53
CA THR A 14 5.89 3.40 7.53
C THR A 14 6.73 2.79 6.42
N GLY A 15 7.73 3.53 5.97
CA GLY A 15 8.81 3.03 5.12
C GLY A 15 10.02 2.55 5.93
N ASN A 16 9.91 2.50 7.26
CA ASN A 16 11.01 2.29 8.21
C ASN A 16 12.20 3.24 7.96
N ARG A 17 11.89 4.51 7.67
CA ARG A 17 12.86 5.53 7.26
C ARG A 17 12.59 6.87 7.94
N GLN A 18 11.68 7.67 7.36
CA GLN A 18 11.51 9.08 7.72
C GLN A 18 10.17 9.34 8.41
N VAL A 19 9.08 8.83 7.85
CA VAL A 19 7.72 9.13 8.32
C VAL A 19 6.98 7.84 8.66
N THR A 20 6.32 7.87 9.82
CA THR A 20 5.30 6.91 10.23
C THR A 20 3.99 7.68 10.39
N THR A 21 2.98 7.35 9.58
CA THR A 21 1.75 8.14 9.48
C THR A 21 0.52 7.27 9.27
N VAL A 22 -0.66 7.87 9.35
CA VAL A 22 -1.93 7.17 9.07
C VAL A 22 -2.25 7.25 7.58
N LEU A 23 -2.37 6.10 6.94
CA LEU A 23 -3.01 5.91 5.64
C LEU A 23 -4.51 5.69 5.86
N THR A 24 -5.34 6.56 5.31
CA THR A 24 -6.79 6.38 5.27
C THR A 24 -7.21 5.87 3.90
N VAL A 25 -7.89 4.73 3.84
CA VAL A 25 -8.48 4.16 2.62
C VAL A 25 -9.99 4.31 2.69
N SER A 26 -10.57 4.95 1.67
CA SER A 26 -12.00 5.17 1.51
C SER A 26 -12.71 3.92 0.96
N PRO A 27 -14.06 3.83 1.06
CA PRO A 27 -14.84 2.70 0.53
C PRO A 27 -14.63 2.41 -0.97
N ASP A 28 -14.33 3.44 -1.76
CA ASP A 28 -14.04 3.35 -3.20
C ASP A 28 -12.57 2.98 -3.52
N GLY A 29 -11.73 2.83 -2.50
CA GLY A 29 -10.31 2.52 -2.61
C GLY A 29 -9.41 3.72 -2.88
N GLN A 30 -9.96 4.94 -2.89
CA GLN A 30 -9.14 6.16 -2.82
C GLN A 30 -8.40 6.18 -1.48
N TRP A 31 -7.20 6.76 -1.44
CA TRP A 31 -6.42 6.81 -0.20
C TRP A 31 -5.73 8.16 -0.03
N LYS A 32 -5.44 8.49 1.23
CA LYS A 32 -4.63 9.66 1.59
C LYS A 32 -3.76 9.39 2.81
N LEU A 33 -2.60 10.02 2.86
CA LEU A 33 -1.76 10.06 4.06
C LEU A 33 -2.17 11.25 4.93
N LYS A 34 -2.13 11.09 6.25
CA LYS A 34 -2.36 12.20 7.19
C LYS A 34 -1.28 13.27 7.06
N GLU A 35 -0.04 12.85 6.83
CA GLU A 35 1.14 13.72 6.66
C GLU A 35 2.19 13.02 5.79
N GLY A 36 3.11 13.80 5.22
CA GLY A 36 4.16 13.31 4.33
C GLY A 36 3.68 12.98 2.93
N THR A 37 4.63 12.58 2.09
CA THR A 37 4.42 12.11 0.73
C THR A 37 4.45 10.58 0.66
N LEU A 38 4.00 10.02 -0.46
CA LEU A 38 4.13 8.58 -0.70
C LEU A 38 5.60 8.10 -0.61
N TYR A 39 6.55 8.93 -1.03
CA TYR A 39 7.98 8.59 -0.98
C TYR A 39 8.51 8.48 0.45
N ASP A 40 8.04 9.33 1.37
CA ASP A 40 8.52 9.39 2.76
C ASP A 40 8.15 8.12 3.55
N VAL A 41 7.03 7.49 3.18
CA VAL A 41 6.51 6.25 3.76
C VAL A 41 6.85 5.00 2.94
N THR A 42 7.60 5.13 1.84
CA THR A 42 8.01 3.99 1.00
C THR A 42 9.28 3.33 1.55
N HIS A 43 9.27 2.01 1.68
CA HIS A 43 10.46 1.22 2.00
C HIS A 43 11.29 0.98 0.73
N LEU A 44 12.14 1.95 0.38
CA LEU A 44 12.91 2.02 -0.89
C LEU A 44 13.68 0.75 -1.30
N PRO A 45 14.20 -0.08 -0.37
CA PRO A 45 14.84 -1.34 -0.75
C PRO A 45 13.84 -2.38 -1.28
N CYS A 46 12.59 -2.38 -0.79
CA CYS A 46 11.54 -3.26 -1.28
C CYS A 46 10.90 -2.66 -2.53
N ARG A 47 10.66 -3.53 -3.52
CA ARG A 47 10.24 -3.13 -4.87
C ARG A 47 9.18 -4.07 -5.38
N SER A 48 8.17 -3.51 -6.04
CA SER A 48 7.14 -4.32 -6.70
C SER A 48 6.70 -3.62 -7.97
N ALA A 49 6.65 -4.36 -9.06
CA ALA A 49 6.06 -3.89 -10.31
C ALA A 49 5.28 -5.03 -10.95
N ARG A 50 4.18 -4.67 -11.62
CA ARG A 50 3.40 -5.59 -12.44
C ARG A 50 3.73 -5.35 -13.90
N TYR A 51 4.09 -6.43 -14.58
CA TYR A 51 4.29 -6.45 -16.02
C TYR A 51 3.13 -7.18 -16.67
N THR A 52 2.50 -6.55 -17.65
CA THR A 52 1.38 -7.12 -18.41
C THR A 52 1.67 -7.04 -19.89
N THR A 53 1.22 -8.04 -20.64
CA THR A 53 1.36 -8.07 -22.09
C THR A 53 0.78 -6.83 -22.76
N THR A 54 1.56 -6.20 -23.63
CA THR A 54 1.03 -5.20 -24.57
C THR A 54 0.42 -5.94 -25.78
N SER A 55 -0.70 -5.46 -26.32
CA SER A 55 -1.41 -6.13 -27.42
C SER A 55 -0.46 -6.53 -28.57
N GLY A 56 -0.53 -7.79 -29.00
CA GLY A 56 0.30 -8.32 -30.08
C GLY A 56 1.77 -8.64 -29.72
N THR A 57 2.15 -8.56 -28.45
CA THR A 57 3.52 -8.89 -28.00
C THR A 57 3.52 -10.05 -27.00
N THR A 58 4.70 -10.61 -26.76
CA THR A 58 4.93 -11.60 -25.69
C THR A 58 5.62 -10.90 -24.53
N CYS A 59 5.06 -11.03 -23.32
CA CYS A 59 5.61 -10.48 -22.07
C CYS A 59 5.97 -11.64 -21.15
N THR A 60 7.26 -11.97 -21.08
CA THR A 60 7.77 -13.11 -20.30
C THR A 60 8.96 -12.70 -19.44
N PRO A 61 9.20 -13.39 -18.30
CA PRO A 61 10.39 -13.16 -17.48
C PRO A 61 11.70 -13.29 -18.25
N ALA A 62 11.75 -14.11 -19.31
CA ALA A 62 12.94 -14.31 -20.13
C ALA A 62 13.41 -13.04 -20.87
N GLN A 63 12.52 -12.07 -21.09
CA GLN A 63 12.84 -10.80 -21.75
C GLN A 63 13.35 -9.72 -20.78
N ALA A 64 13.49 -10.03 -19.50
CA ALA A 64 14.04 -9.11 -18.51
C ALA A 64 15.57 -8.97 -18.68
N ASP A 65 16.06 -7.73 -18.73
CA ASP A 65 17.49 -7.46 -18.78
C ASP A 65 18.13 -7.68 -17.40
N ARG A 66 18.81 -8.83 -17.26
CA ARG A 66 19.48 -9.24 -16.01
C ARG A 66 20.55 -8.24 -15.54
N LYS A 67 21.14 -7.44 -16.43
CA LYS A 67 22.17 -6.45 -16.06
C LYS A 67 21.58 -5.23 -15.33
N LYS A 68 20.27 -5.03 -15.40
CA LYS A 68 19.55 -3.96 -14.67
C LYS A 68 19.18 -4.38 -13.25
N PHE A 69 19.60 -5.56 -12.82
CA PHE A 69 19.37 -6.10 -11.48
C PHE A 69 20.73 -6.38 -10.79
N PRO A 70 20.85 -6.19 -9.46
CA PRO A 70 19.82 -5.67 -8.55
C PRO A 70 19.55 -4.18 -8.80
N VAL A 71 18.31 -3.75 -8.58
CA VAL A 71 17.90 -2.37 -8.87
C VAL A 71 18.26 -1.46 -7.69
N THR A 72 18.91 -0.33 -7.95
CA THR A 72 19.31 0.66 -6.92
C THR A 72 18.12 1.12 -6.09
N PRO A 73 18.10 1.06 -4.74
CA PRO A 73 16.98 1.47 -3.90
C PRO A 73 16.34 2.82 -4.29
N GLY A 74 15.00 2.86 -4.33
CA GLY A 74 14.23 4.05 -4.77
C GLY A 74 14.15 4.32 -6.27
N ALA A 75 15.01 3.75 -7.13
CA ALA A 75 14.86 3.82 -8.58
C ALA A 75 13.58 3.10 -9.10
N ALA A 76 13.10 3.44 -10.30
CA ALA A 76 12.01 2.73 -10.95
C ALA A 76 12.40 1.29 -11.34
N MET A 77 11.44 0.37 -11.39
CA MET A 77 11.69 -0.99 -11.86
C MET A 77 12.04 -1.01 -13.37
N PRO A 78 13.00 -1.83 -13.83
CA PRO A 78 13.43 -1.83 -15.23
C PRO A 78 12.30 -2.21 -16.20
N PRO A 79 12.18 -1.58 -17.38
CA PRO A 79 11.24 -2.05 -18.39
C PRO A 79 11.60 -3.47 -18.86
N VAL A 80 10.58 -4.27 -19.16
CA VAL A 80 10.71 -5.60 -19.79
C VAL A 80 10.12 -5.52 -21.19
N SER A 81 10.87 -5.99 -22.19
CA SER A 81 10.44 -5.91 -23.59
C SER A 81 9.10 -6.65 -23.80
N GLY A 82 8.18 -6.05 -24.55
CA GLY A 82 6.83 -6.59 -24.77
C GLY A 82 5.87 -6.43 -23.59
N CYS A 83 6.28 -5.78 -22.50
CA CYS A 83 5.43 -5.56 -21.33
C CYS A 83 5.06 -4.09 -21.13
N SER A 84 3.80 -3.84 -20.83
CA SER A 84 3.37 -2.65 -20.08
C SER A 84 3.77 -2.83 -18.62
N LYS A 85 4.30 -1.77 -17.98
CA LYS A 85 4.79 -1.80 -16.60
C LYS A 85 3.97 -0.87 -15.71
N GLN A 86 3.52 -1.37 -14.56
CA GLN A 86 3.02 -0.56 -13.45
C GLN A 86 3.95 -0.72 -12.23
N ASP A 87 4.56 0.37 -11.77
CA ASP A 87 5.41 0.40 -10.58
C ASP A 87 4.56 0.65 -9.33
N TYR A 88 4.91 0.01 -8.21
CA TYR A 88 4.23 0.18 -6.93
C TYR A 88 5.20 0.65 -5.83
N ALA A 89 4.74 1.60 -5.02
CA ALA A 89 5.36 1.89 -3.74
C ALA A 89 5.09 0.74 -2.76
N VAL A 90 6.10 0.38 -1.95
CA VAL A 90 5.97 -0.63 -0.89
C VAL A 90 5.99 0.07 0.46
N LEU A 91 4.95 -0.15 1.26
CA LEU A 91 4.80 0.40 2.60
C LEU A 91 4.62 -0.76 3.58
N PHE A 92 5.09 -0.60 4.82
CA PHE A 92 4.76 -1.52 5.89
C PHE A 92 3.55 -1.01 6.67
N VAL A 93 2.57 -1.88 6.87
CA VAL A 93 1.47 -1.66 7.82
C VAL A 93 1.93 -2.19 9.17
N ILE A 94 2.01 -1.31 10.16
CA ILE A 94 2.43 -1.65 11.53
C ILE A 94 1.30 -1.52 12.55
N GLY A 95 0.13 -1.06 12.11
CA GLY A 95 -1.07 -0.98 12.93
C GLY A 95 -2.32 -0.79 12.06
N VAL A 96 -3.46 -1.25 12.58
CA VAL A 96 -4.77 -1.07 11.95
C VAL A 96 -5.69 -0.46 13.01
N GLU A 97 -6.41 0.60 12.66
CA GLU A 97 -7.44 1.16 13.53
C GLU A 97 -8.54 0.10 13.70
N ALA A 98 -8.72 -0.37 14.93
CA ALA A 98 -9.82 -1.28 15.24
C ALA A 98 -11.15 -0.60 14.88
N PRO A 99 -12.13 -1.33 14.33
CA PRO A 99 -13.48 -0.82 14.26
C PRO A 99 -13.89 -0.33 15.65
N ARG A 100 -14.47 0.87 15.76
CA ARG A 100 -15.01 1.33 17.05
C ARG A 100 -15.93 0.23 17.56
N ALA A 101 -15.57 -0.37 18.69
CA ALA A 101 -16.50 -1.21 19.42
C ALA A 101 -17.75 -0.36 19.69
N LYS A 102 -18.93 -0.92 19.45
CA LYS A 102 -20.14 -0.30 20.01
C LYS A 102 -19.89 -0.18 21.52
N PRO A 103 -20.19 0.98 22.14
CA PRO A 103 -20.09 1.08 23.59
C PRO A 103 -20.86 -0.09 24.20
N ARG A 104 -20.29 -0.70 25.22
CA ARG A 104 -20.98 -1.78 25.92
C ARG A 104 -22.27 -1.18 26.47
N LEU A 105 -23.40 -1.90 26.45
CA LEU A 105 -24.69 -1.39 26.96
C LEU A 105 -24.60 -0.85 28.39
N GLU A 106 -23.60 -1.29 29.16
CA GLU A 106 -23.26 -0.85 30.52
C GLU A 106 -22.67 0.58 30.57
N GLU A 107 -22.03 1.05 29.50
CA GLU A 107 -21.45 2.40 29.37
C GLU A 107 -22.45 3.43 28.80
N LEU A 108 -23.62 2.97 28.35
CA LEU A 108 -24.72 3.82 27.88
C LEU A 108 -25.67 4.25 29.00
N ARG A 109 -25.42 3.84 30.25
CA ARG A 109 -26.20 4.33 31.39
C ARG A 109 -25.71 5.71 31.79
N TYR A 110 -26.63 6.66 31.86
CA TYR A 110 -26.38 7.92 32.55
C TYR A 110 -26.02 7.63 34.02
N PRO A 111 -25.22 8.51 34.68
CA PRO A 111 -24.80 8.30 36.07
C PRO A 111 -25.97 8.23 37.07
N ASP A 112 -27.18 8.62 36.66
CA ASP A 112 -28.42 8.54 37.44
C ASP A 112 -29.21 7.23 37.20
N GLY A 113 -28.75 6.34 36.31
CA GLY A 113 -29.40 5.06 36.04
C GLY A 113 -30.69 5.13 35.23
N SER A 114 -31.00 6.30 34.65
CA SER A 114 -32.14 6.46 33.73
C SER A 114 -31.85 5.80 32.37
N PRO A 115 -32.85 5.19 31.70
CA PRO A 115 -32.70 4.61 30.37
C PRO A 115 -32.34 5.65 29.29
#